data_AF-A0A099PDD3-F1
#
_entry.id   AF-A0A099PDD3-F1
#
_cell.length_a   1.000
_cell.length_b   1.000
_cell.length_c   1.000
_cell.angle_alpha   90.00
_cell.angle_beta   90.00
_cell.angle_gamma   90.00
#
_symmetry.space_group_name_H-M   'P 1'
#
loop_
_entity.id
_entity.type
_entity.pdbx_description
1 polymer ?
#
loop_
_entity_poly.entity_id
_entity_poly.type
_entity_poly.pdbx_seq_one_letter_code
_entity_poly.pdbx_strand_id
1 'polypeptide(L)'
;MNTLVRSLPLAAALFFSTQLSAQQVVSTIKPLHLIAKAVTDGVVEPAQLLPDNASPHTFSLRPSDMQLLTDAEVVFWVGPDLEQFMLRPLQRTDAMVVQIHSDSDPVDDHDHDHDHDHDHDH
;
A
#
# COMPACT_ATOMS: atom_id res chain seq x y z
N MET A 1 4.97 -67.32 7.68
CA MET A 1 4.51 -67.09 6.29
C MET A 1 4.07 -65.65 6.18
N ASN A 2 4.67 -64.95 5.22
CA ASN A 2 4.72 -63.50 5.07
C ASN A 2 3.56 -62.99 4.21
N THR A 3 3.33 -61.67 4.26
CA THR A 3 2.60 -60.79 3.31
C THR A 3 1.09 -60.65 3.46
N LEU A 4 0.67 -59.79 4.40
CA LEU A 4 -0.54 -58.95 4.26
C LEU A 4 -0.12 -57.49 4.40
N VAL A 5 0.58 -56.98 3.40
CA VAL A 5 0.84 -55.55 3.29
C VAL A 5 0.46 -55.15 1.87
N ARG A 6 -0.15 -53.97 1.75
CA ARG A 6 -0.27 -53.14 0.54
C ARG A 6 -1.52 -53.36 -0.30
N SER A 7 -2.62 -52.76 0.13
CA SER A 7 -3.55 -52.18 -0.83
C SER A 7 -4.23 -50.96 -0.24
N LEU A 8 -3.99 -49.83 -0.91
CA LEU A 8 -4.69 -48.55 -0.87
C LEU A 8 -4.32 -47.54 0.22
N PRO A 9 -3.47 -46.56 -0.13
CA PRO A 9 -3.81 -45.18 0.18
C PRO A 9 -3.60 -44.28 -1.05
N LEU A 10 -4.29 -44.56 -2.16
CA LEU A 10 -4.23 -43.66 -3.33
C LEU A 10 -5.30 -42.54 -3.28
N ALA A 11 -6.30 -42.65 -2.40
CA ALA A 11 -7.41 -41.69 -2.32
C ALA A 11 -7.16 -40.49 -1.37
N ALA A 12 -6.13 -40.53 -0.51
CA ALA A 12 -5.88 -39.47 0.47
C ALA A 12 -5.13 -38.25 -0.09
N ALA A 13 -4.59 -38.32 -1.31
CA ALA A 13 -3.77 -37.25 -1.89
C ALA A 13 -4.58 -36.10 -2.51
N LEU A 14 -5.91 -36.22 -2.65
CA LEU A 14 -6.75 -35.21 -3.30
C LEU A 14 -7.21 -34.06 -2.38
N PHE A 15 -6.88 -34.11 -1.07
CA PHE A 15 -7.32 -33.09 -0.10
C PHE A 15 -6.28 -32.00 0.21
N PHE A 16 -5.06 -32.09 -0.32
CA PHE A 16 -4.08 -31.00 -0.21
C PHE A 16 -4.32 -29.98 -1.32
N SER A 17 -5.41 -29.21 -1.21
CA SER A 17 -5.53 -27.95 -1.94
C SER A 17 -4.57 -26.97 -1.29
N THR A 18 -3.41 -26.73 -1.90
CA THR A 18 -2.54 -25.62 -1.50
C THR A 18 -3.32 -24.33 -1.72
N GLN A 19 -3.71 -23.65 -0.63
CA GLN A 19 -4.14 -22.26 -0.67
C GLN A 19 -2.96 -21.45 -1.19
N LEU A 20 -2.93 -21.19 -2.50
CA LEU A 20 -2.01 -20.23 -3.08
C LEU A 20 -2.56 -18.84 -2.73
N SER A 21 -2.13 -18.30 -1.59
CA SER A 21 -2.40 -16.91 -1.24
C SER A 21 -1.66 -16.06 -2.26
N ALA A 22 -2.37 -15.46 -3.20
CA ALA A 22 -1.77 -14.50 -4.11
C ALA A 22 -1.45 -13.25 -3.29
N GLN A 23 -0.16 -12.90 -3.16
CA GLN A 23 0.29 -11.66 -2.53
C GLN A 23 -0.48 -10.47 -3.11
N GLN A 24 -1.39 -9.85 -2.34
CA GLN A 24 -2.17 -8.73 -2.86
C GLN A 24 -1.44 -7.42 -2.59
N VAL A 25 -0.77 -6.90 -3.63
CA VAL A 25 -0.13 -5.59 -3.59
C VAL A 25 -1.09 -4.54 -4.13
N VAL A 26 -1.36 -3.48 -3.36
CA VAL A 26 -2.22 -2.37 -3.75
C VAL A 26 -1.39 -1.09 -3.87
N SER A 27 -1.68 -0.31 -4.90
CA SER A 27 -1.10 0.99 -5.16
C SER A 27 -2.23 2.00 -5.32
N THR A 28 -2.13 3.15 -4.69
CA THR A 28 -3.29 4.04 -4.62
C THR A 28 -3.58 4.78 -5.92
N ILE A 29 -2.54 5.30 -6.57
CA ILE A 29 -2.63 6.11 -7.78
C ILE A 29 -1.77 5.56 -8.92
N LYS A 30 -2.11 5.92 -10.16
CA LYS A 30 -1.43 5.42 -11.37
C LYS A 30 0.10 5.54 -11.35
N PRO A 31 0.72 6.66 -10.93
CA PRO A 31 2.19 6.73 -10.86
C PRO A 31 2.79 5.64 -9.97
N LEU A 32 2.19 5.37 -8.81
CA LEU A 32 2.63 4.30 -7.92
C LEU A 32 2.33 2.92 -8.49
N HIS A 33 1.20 2.75 -9.17
CA HIS A 33 0.85 1.50 -9.83
C HIS A 33 1.87 1.11 -10.90
N LEU A 34 2.33 2.05 -11.73
CA LEU A 34 3.35 1.79 -12.74
C LEU A 34 4.68 1.37 -12.12
N ILE A 35 5.08 1.98 -11.00
CA ILE A 35 6.31 1.61 -10.26
C ILE A 35 6.15 0.23 -9.64
N ALA A 36 5.05 -0.01 -8.93
CA ALA A 36 4.75 -1.30 -8.30
C ALA A 36 4.77 -2.40 -9.36
N LYS A 37 4.11 -2.19 -10.50
CA LYS A 37 4.08 -3.14 -11.62
C LYS A 37 5.48 -3.43 -12.17
N ALA A 38 6.32 -2.42 -12.31
CA ALA A 38 7.70 -2.61 -12.78
C ALA A 38 8.54 -3.42 -11.78
N VAL A 39 8.31 -3.23 -10.47
CA VAL A 39 9.05 -3.93 -9.41
C VAL A 39 8.54 -5.36 -9.19
N THR A 40 7.25 -5.62 -9.39
CA THR A 40 6.63 -6.93 -9.17
C THR A 40 6.45 -7.75 -10.44
N ASP A 41 7.03 -7.32 -11.57
CA ASP A 41 6.94 -8.02 -12.85
C ASP A 41 7.39 -9.49 -12.73
N GLY A 42 6.58 -10.40 -13.28
CA GLY A 42 6.79 -11.84 -13.17
C GLY A 42 6.53 -12.47 -11.78
N VAL A 43 6.17 -11.68 -10.76
CA VAL A 43 5.86 -12.14 -9.39
C VAL A 43 4.37 -11.98 -9.08
N VAL A 44 3.85 -10.75 -9.17
CA VAL A 44 2.44 -10.47 -8.93
C VAL A 44 1.98 -9.20 -9.66
N GLU A 45 0.74 -9.21 -10.15
CA GLU A 45 0.14 -8.00 -10.73
C GLU A 45 -0.50 -7.17 -9.60
N PRO A 46 -0.01 -5.93 -9.35
CA PRO A 46 -0.57 -5.09 -8.31
C PRO A 46 -1.94 -4.54 -8.73
N ALA A 47 -2.81 -4.26 -7.76
CA ALA A 47 -4.06 -3.55 -7.99
C ALA A 47 -3.86 -2.02 -7.88
N GLN A 48 -4.58 -1.26 -8.71
CA GLN A 48 -4.68 0.19 -8.60
C GLN A 48 -6.00 0.55 -7.90
N LEU A 49 -5.94 1.32 -6.81
CA LEU A 49 -7.12 1.70 -6.05
C LEU A 49 -7.95 2.76 -6.78
N LEU A 50 -7.32 3.87 -7.18
CA LEU A 50 -8.01 4.98 -7.83
C LEU A 50 -8.05 4.76 -9.33
N PRO A 51 -9.20 4.92 -10.00
CA PRO A 51 -9.27 4.98 -11.45
C PRO A 51 -8.36 6.08 -12.03
N ASP A 52 -7.87 5.90 -13.26
CA ASP A 52 -6.95 6.83 -13.93
C ASP A 52 -7.42 8.29 -14.01
N ASN A 53 -8.74 8.52 -13.97
CA ASN A 53 -9.35 9.85 -14.06
C ASN A 53 -9.92 10.36 -12.72
N ALA A 54 -9.67 9.65 -11.62
CA ALA A 54 -10.11 10.05 -10.30
C ALA A 54 -9.10 11.01 -9.64
N SER A 55 -9.62 12.06 -8.99
CA SER A 55 -8.79 12.97 -8.21
C SER A 55 -8.52 12.38 -6.81
N PRO A 56 -7.26 12.31 -6.35
CA PRO A 56 -6.92 11.81 -5.01
C PRO A 56 -7.41 12.73 -3.89
N HIS A 57 -7.71 14.00 -4.18
CA HIS A 57 -8.25 14.93 -3.18
C HIS A 57 -9.76 14.78 -2.96
N THR A 58 -10.50 14.20 -3.92
CA THR A 58 -11.98 14.15 -3.87
C THR A 58 -12.54 12.74 -3.98
N PHE A 59 -11.69 11.72 -3.96
CA PHE A 59 -12.13 10.33 -4.10
C PHE A 59 -12.91 9.87 -2.86
N SER A 60 -13.93 9.04 -3.08
CA SER A 60 -14.72 8.42 -2.03
C SER A 60 -14.67 6.91 -2.20
N LEU A 61 -14.21 6.20 -1.16
CA LEU A 61 -14.07 4.76 -1.20
C LEU A 61 -15.43 4.05 -1.24
N ARG A 62 -15.53 3.07 -2.12
CA ARG A 62 -16.64 2.13 -2.18
C ARG A 62 -16.37 0.96 -1.23
N PRO A 63 -17.39 0.19 -0.83
CA PRO A 63 -17.20 -1.03 -0.03
C PRO A 63 -16.19 -2.01 -0.65
N SER A 64 -16.17 -2.15 -1.98
CA SER A 64 -15.19 -2.97 -2.70
C SER A 64 -13.75 -2.47 -2.56
N ASP A 65 -13.57 -1.16 -2.49
CA ASP A 65 -12.24 -0.55 -2.35
C ASP A 65 -11.70 -0.78 -0.94
N MET A 66 -12.58 -0.72 0.06
CA MET A 66 -12.24 -1.11 1.43
C MET A 66 -11.87 -2.58 1.54
N GLN A 67 -12.62 -3.46 0.87
CA GLN A 67 -12.29 -4.90 0.85
C GLN A 67 -10.91 -5.13 0.22
N LEU A 68 -10.61 -4.47 -0.90
CA LEU A 68 -9.30 -4.52 -1.55
C LEU A 68 -8.17 -4.07 -0.61
N LEU A 69 -8.41 -3.03 0.21
CA LEU A 69 -7.41 -2.56 1.17
C LEU A 69 -7.22 -3.51 2.36
N THR A 70 -8.29 -4.14 2.84
CA THR A 70 -8.24 -5.09 3.95
C THR A 70 -7.61 -6.44 3.54
N ASP A 71 -7.80 -6.86 2.29
CA ASP A 71 -7.23 -8.08 1.75
C ASP A 71 -5.77 -7.89 1.26
N ALA A 72 -5.29 -6.66 1.21
CA ALA A 72 -3.93 -6.33 0.80
C ALA A 72 -2.88 -6.83 1.80
N GLU A 73 -1.74 -7.27 1.30
CA GLU A 73 -0.54 -7.53 2.10
C GLU A 73 0.39 -6.31 2.13
N VAL A 74 0.39 -5.51 1.06
CA VAL A 74 1.18 -4.27 0.95
C VAL A 74 0.34 -3.18 0.30
N VAL A 75 0.37 -1.98 0.85
CA VAL A 75 -0.27 -0.79 0.28
C VAL A 75 0.77 0.30 0.07
N PHE A 76 1.00 0.68 -1.19
CA PHE A 76 1.80 1.85 -1.57
C PHE A 76 0.91 3.07 -1.76
N TRP A 77 1.21 4.14 -1.04
CA TRP A 77 0.50 5.42 -1.13
C TRP A 77 1.46 6.59 -0.97
N VAL A 78 1.06 7.79 -1.42
CA VAL A 78 1.92 8.98 -1.34
C VAL A 78 1.97 9.49 0.09
N GLY A 79 0.83 9.76 0.70
CA GLY A 79 0.73 10.36 2.02
C GLY A 79 -0.53 11.21 2.20
N PRO A 80 -0.74 11.76 3.41
CA PRO A 80 -1.96 12.47 3.78
C PRO A 80 -2.22 13.73 2.95
N ASP A 81 -1.18 14.44 2.53
CA ASP A 81 -1.31 15.69 1.77
C ASP A 81 -2.03 15.51 0.43
N LEU A 82 -1.82 14.37 -0.21
CA LEU A 82 -2.45 14.04 -1.49
C LEU A 82 -3.73 13.20 -1.29
N GLU A 83 -3.74 12.32 -0.29
CA GLU A 83 -4.69 11.21 -0.19
C GLU A 83 -5.38 11.12 1.18
N GLN A 84 -5.92 12.24 1.69
CA GLN A 84 -6.56 12.30 3.03
C GLN A 84 -7.62 11.21 3.27
N PHE A 85 -8.33 10.78 2.22
CA PHE A 85 -9.35 9.73 2.30
C PHE A 85 -8.78 8.37 2.77
N MET A 86 -7.46 8.14 2.65
CA MET A 86 -6.76 6.92 3.05
C MET A 86 -6.48 6.82 4.55
N LEU A 87 -6.51 7.93 5.30
CA LEU A 87 -6.15 7.95 6.72
C LEU A 87 -6.96 6.96 7.58
N ARG A 88 -8.28 6.92 7.40
CA ARG A 88 -9.15 5.98 8.13
C ARG A 88 -9.07 4.55 7.60
N PRO A 89 -9.09 4.30 6.28
CA PRO A 89 -8.90 2.96 5.71
C PRO A 89 -7.61 2.27 6.15
N LEU A 90 -6.49 2.99 6.15
CA LEU A 90 -5.18 2.43 6.49
C LEU A 90 -5.09 1.99 7.97
N GLN A 91 -5.95 2.52 8.85
CA GLN A 91 -6.07 2.05 10.24
C GLN A 91 -6.86 0.73 10.38
N ARG A 92 -7.50 0.26 9.31
CA ARG A 92 -8.40 -0.92 9.30
C ARG A 92 -7.86 -2.08 8.49
N THR A 93 -6.64 -1.95 7.97
CA THR A 93 -5.94 -3.01 7.24
C THR A 93 -4.77 -3.51 8.07
N ASP A 94 -4.46 -4.79 7.95
CA ASP A 94 -3.26 -5.40 8.52
C ASP A 94 -2.08 -5.38 7.53
N ALA A 95 -2.24 -4.75 6.36
CA ALA A 95 -1.22 -4.63 5.32
C ALA A 95 0.01 -3.85 5.80
N MET A 96 1.17 -4.15 5.21
CA MET A 96 2.35 -3.28 5.28
C MET A 96 2.07 -2.00 4.49
N VAL A 97 1.94 -0.87 5.18
CA VAL A 97 1.71 0.44 4.55
C VAL A 97 3.05 1.11 4.26
N VAL A 98 3.30 1.40 2.98
CA VAL A 98 4.51 2.08 2.51
C VAL A 98 4.13 3.48 2.03
N GLN A 99 4.48 4.49 2.81
CA GLN A 99 4.32 5.91 2.47
C GLN A 99 5.53 6.40 1.69
N ILE A 100 5.30 6.93 0.48
CA ILE A 100 6.37 7.38 -0.42
C ILE A 100 6.87 8.79 -0.08
N HIS A 101 5.97 9.68 0.33
CA HIS A 101 6.32 11.02 0.78
C HIS A 101 6.36 11.04 2.30
N SER A 102 7.54 10.95 2.89
CA SER A 102 7.71 11.22 4.32
C SER A 102 7.67 12.72 4.54
N ASP A 103 6.96 13.16 5.58
CA ASP A 103 7.13 14.50 6.14
C ASP A 103 8.59 14.59 6.59
N SER A 104 9.49 15.02 5.71
CA SER A 104 10.78 15.52 6.15
C SER A 104 10.45 16.70 7.06
N ASP A 105 10.96 16.67 8.29
CA ASP A 105 10.96 17.83 9.18
C ASP A 105 11.20 19.09 8.34
N PRO A 106 10.45 20.19 8.57
CA PRO A 106 10.67 21.42 7.85
C PRO A 106 12.17 21.70 7.90
N VAL A 107 12.81 21.78 6.73
CA VAL A 107 14.20 22.20 6.64
C VAL A 107 14.27 23.50 7.42
N ASP A 108 15.00 23.48 8.54
CA ASP A 108 15.23 24.65 9.37
C ASP A 108 15.93 25.67 8.46
N ASP A 109 15.13 26.57 7.86
CA ASP A 109 15.62 27.79 7.25
C ASP A 109 16.16 28.61 8.42
N HIS A 110 17.41 28.31 8.80
CA HIS A 110 18.29 29.20 9.52
C HIS A 110 18.55 30.42 8.63
N ASP A 111 17.52 31.26 8.45
CA ASP A 111 17.67 32.59 7.89
C ASP A 111 18.40 33.44 8.93
N HIS A 112 19.67 33.64 8.64
CA HIS A 112 20.58 34.53 9.33
C HIS A 112 20.03 35.97 9.35
N ASP A 113 19.92 36.51 10.57
CA ASP A 113 20.20 37.89 10.96
C ASP A 113 19.94 38.99 9.92
N HIS A 114 18.81 39.67 10.06
CA HIS A 114 18.70 41.08 9.70
C HIS A 114 18.35 41.91 10.93
N ASP A 115 19.41 42.34 11.61
CA ASP A 115 19.39 43.53 12.47
C ASP A 115 18.87 44.72 11.66
N HIS A 116 17.71 45.23 12.05
CA HIS A 116 17.26 46.55 11.67
C HIS A 116 17.17 47.41 12.93
N ASP A 117 18.30 48.06 13.23
CA ASP A 117 18.33 49.27 14.02
C ASP A 117 17.47 50.33 13.32
N HIS A 118 16.38 50.72 13.97
CA HIS A 118 15.64 51.93 13.64
C HIS A 118 15.76 52.90 14.81
N ASP A 119 16.79 53.74 14.74
CA ASP A 119 16.82 55.03 15.43
C ASP A 119 15.69 55.90 14.87
N HIS A 120 14.78 56.32 15.76
CA HIS A 120 13.87 57.43 15.52
C HIS A 120 14.17 58.54 16.52
N ASP A 121 15.04 59.45 16.10
CA ASP A 121 15.02 60.84 16.56
C ASP A 121 13.86 61.56 15.86
N HIS A 122 12.90 62.06 16.66
CA HIS A 122 12.26 63.39 16.59
C HIS A 122 11.09 63.51 17.59
#